data_AF-A0A366F4A7-F1
#
_entry.id   AF-A0A366F4A7-F1
#
_cell.length_a   1.000
_cell.length_b   1.000
_cell.length_c   1.000
_cell.angle_alpha   90.00
_cell.angle_beta   90.00
_cell.angle_gamma   90.00
#
_symmetry.space_group_name_H-M   'P 1'
#
loop_
_entity.id
_entity.type
_entity.pdbx_description
1 polymer ?
#
loop_
_entity_poly.entity_id
_entity_poly.type
_entity_poly.pdbx_seq_one_letter_code
_entity_poly.pdbx_strand_id
1 'polypeptide(L)'
;MGLAVEQSRTIVSAMILGRRVTAQDVAWLRREVFAEGEVTRETAEELFAVAGARMDNAPEWTELFVELITDYVVWQSRPTGIVADEEAQWLIERADACKSIEALAVLVNVLAEAHRAPQWFVTAVRARAAQWRSVEAALRARAS
;
A
#
# COMPACT_ATOMS: atom_id res chain seq x y z
N MET A 1 28.99 -10.54 -2.27
CA MET A 1 28.23 -10.18 -1.05
C MET A 1 28.25 -8.66 -0.87
N GLY A 2 27.82 -7.91 -1.89
CA GLY A 2 27.89 -6.43 -1.91
C GLY A 2 26.99 -5.79 -2.98
N LEU A 3 26.00 -6.54 -3.48
CA LEU A 3 25.04 -6.06 -4.49
C LEU A 3 23.60 -6.02 -3.94
N ALA A 4 23.25 -6.90 -3.00
CA ALA A 4 21.92 -6.92 -2.37
C ALA A 4 21.68 -5.67 -1.50
N VAL A 5 22.66 -5.27 -0.69
CA VAL A 5 22.54 -4.09 0.21
C VAL A 5 22.54 -2.75 -0.55
N GLU A 6 22.97 -2.74 -1.82
CA GLU A 6 23.07 -1.50 -2.60
C GLU A 6 21.81 -1.20 -3.42
N GLN A 7 20.94 -2.19 -3.66
CA GLN A 7 19.80 -2.08 -4.58
C GLN A 7 18.43 -1.90 -3.91
N SER A 8 18.24 -2.28 -2.63
CA SER A 8 17.10 -1.81 -1.81
C SER A 8 17.01 -0.26 -1.82
N ARG A 9 18.13 0.42 -2.11
CA ARG A 9 18.22 1.87 -2.29
C ARG A 9 17.48 2.40 -3.51
N THR A 10 16.90 1.61 -4.42
CA THR A 10 16.40 2.12 -5.71
C THR A 10 14.97 2.66 -5.66
N ILE A 11 14.07 2.04 -4.87
CA ILE A 11 12.77 2.66 -4.52
C ILE A 11 13.02 3.94 -3.73
N VAL A 12 13.94 3.88 -2.77
CA VAL A 12 14.42 5.00 -1.95
C VAL A 12 15.09 6.08 -2.81
N SER A 13 15.82 5.72 -3.86
CA SER A 13 16.48 6.68 -4.77
C SER A 13 15.49 7.34 -5.71
N ALA A 14 14.43 6.64 -6.13
CA ALA A 14 13.32 7.26 -6.84
C ALA A 14 12.55 8.24 -5.93
N MET A 15 12.36 7.88 -4.65
CA MET A 15 11.76 8.73 -3.61
C MET A 15 12.59 9.99 -3.29
N ILE A 16 13.90 9.85 -3.08
CA ILE A 16 14.79 10.96 -2.68
C ILE A 16 14.93 12.00 -3.79
N LEU A 17 14.81 11.60 -5.06
CA LEU A 17 14.98 12.49 -6.21
C LEU A 17 13.68 13.16 -6.70
N GLY A 18 12.52 12.87 -6.07
CA GLY A 18 11.24 13.46 -6.45
C GLY A 18 10.78 13.09 -7.86
N ARG A 19 11.18 11.90 -8.35
CA ARG A 19 10.81 11.42 -9.69
C ARG A 19 9.60 10.49 -9.61
N ARG A 20 8.72 10.61 -10.59
CA ARG A 20 7.54 9.73 -10.76
C ARG A 20 7.98 8.27 -10.89
N VAL A 21 7.16 7.35 -10.38
CA VAL A 21 7.35 5.92 -10.61
C VAL A 21 6.92 5.58 -12.03
N THR A 22 7.83 5.01 -12.83
CA THR A 22 7.55 4.59 -14.21
C THR A 22 7.14 3.12 -14.29
N ALA A 23 6.56 2.69 -15.41
CA ALA A 23 6.24 1.28 -15.66
C ALA A 23 7.50 0.38 -15.61
N GLN A 24 8.66 0.91 -15.99
CA GLN A 24 9.93 0.20 -15.89
C GLN A 24 10.35 0.00 -14.43
N ASP A 25 10.15 1.01 -13.58
CA ASP A 25 10.40 0.90 -12.13
C ASP A 25 9.49 -0.16 -11.51
N VAL A 26 8.19 -0.18 -11.88
CA VAL A 26 7.22 -1.21 -11.42
C VAL A 26 7.66 -2.62 -11.84
N ALA A 27 8.05 -2.81 -13.11
CA ALA A 27 8.48 -4.11 -13.62
C ALA A 27 9.77 -4.60 -12.95
N TRP A 28 10.69 -3.69 -12.66
CA TRP A 28 11.91 -4.00 -11.92
C TRP A 28 11.58 -4.38 -10.47
N LEU A 29 10.75 -3.60 -9.79
CA LEU A 29 10.35 -3.87 -8.41
C LEU A 29 9.68 -5.22 -8.23
N ARG A 30 8.78 -5.59 -9.13
CA ARG A 30 8.16 -6.93 -9.09
C ARG A 30 9.23 -8.02 -9.12
N ARG A 31 10.23 -7.92 -10.00
CA ARG A 31 11.31 -8.90 -10.10
C ARG A 31 12.15 -8.98 -8.83
N GLU A 32 12.46 -7.84 -8.22
CA GLU A 32 13.26 -7.81 -6.99
C GLU A 32 12.50 -8.35 -5.79
N VAL A 33 11.23 -7.98 -5.59
CA VAL A 33 10.43 -8.56 -4.49
C VAL A 33 10.26 -10.07 -4.67
N PHE A 34 10.03 -10.54 -5.91
CA PHE A 34 10.02 -11.99 -6.18
C PHE A 34 11.37 -12.68 -5.89
N ALA A 35 12.49 -11.95 -5.94
CA ALA A 35 13.82 -12.49 -5.68
C ALA A 35 14.20 -12.50 -4.19
N GLU A 36 13.87 -11.44 -3.45
CA GLU A 36 14.13 -11.36 -2.00
C GLU A 36 13.09 -12.12 -1.17
N GLY A 37 11.85 -12.25 -1.67
CA GLY A 37 10.82 -13.15 -1.17
C GLY A 37 10.02 -12.64 0.04
N GLU A 38 10.40 -11.53 0.66
CA GLU A 38 9.68 -10.95 1.80
C GLU A 38 9.69 -9.41 1.73
N VAL A 39 8.61 -8.79 2.18
CA VAL A 39 8.41 -7.34 2.26
C VAL A 39 8.62 -6.96 3.71
N THR A 40 9.64 -6.16 3.99
CA THR A 40 9.89 -5.74 5.37
C THR A 40 8.98 -4.57 5.77
N ARG A 41 8.86 -4.32 7.08
CA ARG A 41 8.19 -3.12 7.61
C ARG A 41 8.80 -1.82 7.06
N GLU A 42 10.13 -1.78 6.92
CA GLU A 42 10.84 -0.63 6.35
C GLU A 42 10.43 -0.40 4.89
N THR A 43 10.44 -1.46 4.07
CA THR A 43 9.96 -1.41 2.69
C THR A 43 8.50 -0.97 2.60
N ALA A 44 7.64 -1.46 3.49
CA ALA A 44 6.24 -1.08 3.52
C ALA A 44 6.05 0.42 3.86
N GLU A 45 6.83 0.97 4.80
CA GLU A 45 6.84 2.41 5.11
C GLU A 45 7.31 3.25 3.90
N GLU A 46 8.32 2.78 3.16
CA GLU A 46 8.79 3.43 1.92
C GLU A 46 7.71 3.46 0.84
N LEU A 47 7.00 2.35 0.64
CA LEU A 47 5.86 2.27 -0.29
C LEU A 47 4.77 3.30 0.08
N PHE A 48 4.47 3.44 1.37
CA PHE A 48 3.54 4.47 1.87
C PHE A 48 4.06 5.89 1.64
N ALA A 49 5.37 6.13 1.77
CA ALA A 49 5.96 7.42 1.46
C ALA A 49 5.81 7.80 -0.02
N VAL A 50 5.98 6.84 -0.95
CA VAL A 50 5.74 7.06 -2.39
C VAL A 50 4.27 7.38 -2.66
N ALA A 51 3.34 6.61 -2.08
CA ALA A 51 1.91 6.88 -2.22
C ALA A 51 1.52 8.26 -1.65
N GLY A 52 2.12 8.66 -0.54
CA GLY A 52 1.91 9.96 0.11
C GLY A 52 2.49 11.14 -0.67
N ALA A 53 3.49 10.91 -1.54
CA ALA A 53 4.09 11.95 -2.36
C ALA A 53 3.15 12.46 -3.48
N ARG A 54 2.04 11.76 -3.77
CA ARG A 54 1.00 12.15 -4.75
C ARG A 54 1.56 12.53 -6.12
N MET A 55 2.59 11.80 -6.54
CA MET A 55 3.17 11.94 -7.86
C MET A 55 2.27 11.27 -8.89
N ASP A 56 2.29 11.76 -10.12
CA ASP A 56 1.60 11.15 -11.25
C ASP A 56 2.45 9.98 -11.77
N ASN A 57 2.32 8.88 -11.02
CA ASN A 57 2.95 7.59 -11.18
C ASN A 57 2.29 6.80 -12.32
N ALA A 58 2.99 5.78 -12.81
CA ALA A 58 2.46 4.84 -13.79
C ALA A 58 1.18 4.16 -13.27
N PRO A 59 0.20 3.84 -14.14
CA PRO A 59 -1.08 3.27 -13.74
C PRO A 59 -0.93 1.93 -12.98
N GLU A 60 0.12 1.17 -13.26
CA GLU A 60 0.43 -0.11 -12.62
C GLU A 60 0.95 0.05 -11.18
N TRP A 61 1.32 1.26 -10.76
CA TRP A 61 1.83 1.54 -9.41
C TRP A 61 0.83 1.16 -8.32
N THR A 62 -0.44 1.52 -8.50
CA THR A 62 -1.48 1.27 -7.49
C THR A 62 -1.65 -0.22 -7.25
N GLU A 63 -1.65 -1.02 -8.32
CA GLU A 63 -1.76 -2.48 -8.23
C GLU A 63 -0.58 -3.08 -7.46
N LEU A 64 0.66 -2.68 -7.82
CA LEU A 64 1.86 -3.13 -7.13
C LEU A 64 1.82 -2.77 -5.64
N PHE A 65 1.48 -1.52 -5.31
CA PHE A 65 1.40 -1.06 -3.93
C PHE A 65 0.42 -1.91 -3.11
N VAL A 66 -0.78 -2.14 -3.64
CA VAL A 66 -1.81 -2.94 -2.98
C VAL A 66 -1.36 -4.39 -2.78
N GLU A 67 -0.77 -4.98 -3.82
CA GLU A 67 -0.22 -6.34 -3.80
C GLU A 67 0.82 -6.50 -2.69
N LEU A 68 1.86 -5.65 -2.67
CA LEU A 68 2.98 -5.75 -1.73
C LEU A 68 2.58 -5.53 -0.27
N ILE A 69 1.74 -4.53 0.01
CA ILE A 69 1.29 -4.27 1.38
C ILE A 69 0.33 -5.35 1.86
N THR A 70 -0.50 -5.91 0.96
CA THR A 70 -1.36 -7.04 1.32
C THR A 70 -0.54 -8.27 1.64
N ASP A 71 0.49 -8.56 0.84
CA ASP A 71 1.41 -9.66 1.09
C ASP A 71 2.10 -9.53 2.45
N TYR A 72 2.63 -8.33 2.76
CA TYR A 72 3.19 -8.01 4.06
C TYR A 72 2.21 -8.25 5.22
N VAL A 73 1.01 -7.64 5.15
CA VAL A 73 0.06 -7.64 6.28
C VAL A 73 -0.64 -8.99 6.45
N VAL A 74 -0.95 -9.70 5.37
CA VAL A 74 -1.82 -10.88 5.38
C VAL A 74 -1.02 -12.18 5.24
N TRP A 75 -0.09 -12.25 4.29
CA TRP A 75 0.54 -13.51 3.87
C TRP A 75 1.91 -13.75 4.51
N GLN A 76 2.64 -12.69 4.88
CA GLN A 76 3.90 -12.80 5.62
C GLN A 76 3.68 -12.87 7.13
N SER A 77 2.56 -12.34 7.63
CA SER A 77 2.11 -12.52 9.01
C SER A 77 2.01 -14.00 9.39
N ARG A 78 2.33 -14.32 10.65
CA ARG A 78 2.18 -15.66 11.22
C ARG A 78 1.26 -15.59 12.43
N PRO A 79 0.11 -16.29 12.43
CA PRO A 79 -0.42 -17.17 11.38
C PRO A 79 -0.88 -16.41 10.11
N THR A 80 -0.74 -17.05 8.94
CA THR A 80 -1.09 -16.46 7.64
C THR A 80 -2.59 -16.30 7.45
N GLY A 81 -3.00 -15.28 6.69
CA GLY A 81 -4.41 -14.96 6.45
C GLY A 81 -5.12 -14.30 7.66
N ILE A 82 -4.39 -13.99 8.73
CA ILE A 82 -4.94 -13.33 9.92
C ILE A 82 -4.25 -11.98 10.09
N VAL A 83 -5.05 -10.92 10.12
CA VAL A 83 -4.56 -9.58 10.47
C VAL A 83 -4.59 -9.46 12.00
N ALA A 84 -3.41 -9.25 12.60
CA ALA A 84 -3.30 -8.98 14.03
C ALA A 84 -3.71 -7.54 14.37
N ASP A 85 -4.07 -7.27 15.63
CA ASP A 85 -4.43 -5.92 16.08
C ASP A 85 -3.33 -4.89 15.83
N GLU A 86 -2.07 -5.25 16.06
CA GLU A 86 -0.92 -4.36 15.85
C GLU A 86 -0.73 -3.98 14.37
N GLU A 87 -0.85 -4.96 13.46
CA GLU A 87 -0.74 -4.72 12.02
C GLU A 87 -1.94 -3.95 11.46
N ALA A 88 -3.14 -4.26 11.95
CA ALA A 88 -4.34 -3.48 11.63
C ALA A 88 -4.20 -2.02 12.07
N GLN A 89 -3.66 -1.79 13.28
CA GLN A 89 -3.51 -0.45 13.84
C GLN A 89 -2.52 0.36 13.01
N TRP A 90 -1.35 -0.23 12.73
CA TRP A 90 -0.37 0.39 11.88
C TRP A 90 -0.91 0.72 10.49
N LEU A 91 -1.59 -0.24 9.84
CA LEU A 91 -2.09 -0.06 8.50
C LEU A 91 -3.10 1.09 8.43
N ILE A 92 -3.98 1.22 9.43
CA ILE A 92 -4.90 2.35 9.54
C ILE A 92 -4.15 3.67 9.72
N GLU A 93 -3.17 3.73 10.61
CA GLU A 93 -2.38 4.94 10.85
C GLU A 93 -1.63 5.40 9.61
N ARG A 94 -1.02 4.49 8.86
CA ARG A 94 -0.35 4.80 7.59
C ARG A 94 -1.34 5.26 6.53
N ALA A 95 -2.47 4.57 6.38
CA ALA A 95 -3.47 4.96 5.40
C ALA A 95 -4.06 6.35 5.68
N ASP A 96 -4.33 6.66 6.95
CA ASP A 96 -4.83 7.96 7.39
C ASP A 96 -3.81 9.10 7.24
N ALA A 97 -2.52 8.80 7.38
CA ALA A 97 -1.44 9.75 7.12
C ALA A 97 -1.29 10.03 5.61
N CYS A 98 -1.36 8.98 4.79
CA CYS A 98 -1.17 9.03 3.34
C CYS A 98 -2.32 9.79 2.63
N LYS A 99 -3.57 9.53 3.04
CA LYS A 99 -4.78 10.15 2.46
C LYS A 99 -4.78 10.09 0.93
N SER A 100 -4.45 8.92 0.38
CA SER A 100 -4.37 8.66 -1.06
C SER A 100 -5.36 7.57 -1.49
N ILE A 101 -5.58 7.43 -2.79
CA ILE A 101 -6.50 6.40 -3.32
C ILE A 101 -5.90 4.99 -3.14
N GLU A 102 -4.58 4.87 -3.26
CA GLU A 102 -3.81 3.65 -3.02
C GLU A 102 -3.96 3.20 -1.57
N ALA A 103 -3.90 4.14 -0.62
CA ALA A 103 -4.12 3.86 0.80
C ALA A 103 -5.54 3.35 1.10
N LEU A 104 -6.56 3.84 0.39
CA LEU A 104 -7.92 3.29 0.52
C LEU A 104 -8.03 1.91 -0.14
N ALA A 105 -7.44 1.76 -1.34
CA ALA A 105 -7.48 0.51 -2.10
C ALA A 105 -6.85 -0.64 -1.30
N VAL A 106 -5.71 -0.41 -0.66
CA VAL A 106 -5.05 -1.44 0.14
C VAL A 106 -5.86 -1.86 1.36
N LEU A 107 -6.53 -0.91 2.05
CA LEU A 107 -7.40 -1.25 3.19
C LEU A 107 -8.55 -2.18 2.77
N VAL A 108 -9.15 -1.90 1.61
CA VAL A 108 -10.23 -2.72 1.06
C VAL A 108 -9.69 -4.09 0.63
N ASN A 109 -8.53 -4.14 -0.03
CA ASN A 109 -7.92 -5.38 -0.49
C ASN A 109 -7.50 -6.29 0.68
N VAL A 110 -6.86 -5.74 1.70
CA VAL A 110 -6.49 -6.47 2.92
C VAL A 110 -7.71 -7.10 3.58
N LEU A 111 -8.86 -6.39 3.62
CA LEU A 111 -10.10 -6.97 4.12
C LEU A 111 -10.71 -8.05 3.22
N ALA A 112 -10.49 -7.98 1.91
CA ALA A 112 -10.97 -8.98 0.97
C ALA A 112 -10.15 -10.28 1.06
N GLU A 113 -8.84 -10.15 1.23
CA GLU A 113 -7.90 -11.28 1.27
C GLU A 113 -7.76 -11.92 2.67
N ALA A 114 -7.93 -11.14 3.74
CA ALA A 114 -7.80 -11.67 5.10
C ALA A 114 -8.92 -12.67 5.44
N HIS A 115 -8.55 -13.87 5.88
CA HIS A 115 -9.48 -14.84 6.44
C HIS A 115 -10.08 -14.36 7.77
N ARG A 116 -9.28 -13.65 8.57
CA ARG A 116 -9.72 -13.06 9.84
C ARG A 116 -9.07 -11.70 10.04
N ALA A 117 -9.86 -10.75 10.54
CA ALA A 117 -9.40 -9.44 10.97
C ALA A 117 -10.19 -8.97 12.20
N PRO A 118 -9.65 -8.04 13.01
CA PRO A 118 -10.36 -7.49 14.16
C PRO A 118 -11.63 -6.75 13.72
N GLN A 119 -12.72 -6.87 14.48
CA GLN A 119 -13.99 -6.24 14.10
C GLN A 119 -13.91 -4.71 14.05
N TRP A 120 -13.09 -4.11 14.92
CA TRP A 120 -12.85 -2.67 14.89
C TRP A 120 -12.18 -2.25 13.58
N PHE A 121 -11.26 -3.06 13.03
CA PHE A 121 -10.58 -2.81 11.76
C PHE A 121 -11.57 -2.85 10.60
N VAL A 122 -12.43 -3.88 10.55
CA VAL A 122 -13.51 -3.98 9.56
C VAL A 122 -14.41 -2.74 9.58
N THR A 123 -14.79 -2.29 10.79
CA THR A 123 -15.64 -1.10 10.98
C THR A 123 -14.92 0.17 10.51
N ALA A 124 -13.64 0.31 10.85
CA ALA A 124 -12.80 1.44 10.48
C ALA A 124 -12.65 1.57 8.95
N VAL A 125 -12.38 0.48 8.23
CA VAL A 125 -12.25 0.51 6.76
C VAL A 125 -13.60 0.80 6.10
N ARG A 126 -14.70 0.19 6.58
CA ARG A 126 -16.05 0.46 6.04
C ARG A 126 -16.45 1.93 6.18
N ALA A 127 -16.12 2.57 7.30
CA ALA A 127 -16.38 3.99 7.50
C ALA A 127 -15.64 4.85 6.46
N ARG A 128 -14.36 4.56 6.19
CA ARG A 128 -13.54 5.26 5.18
C ARG A 128 -14.09 5.06 3.76
N ALA A 129 -14.46 3.84 3.40
CA ALA A 129 -15.06 3.55 2.10
C ALA A 129 -16.43 4.23 1.90
N ALA A 130 -17.23 4.37 2.97
CA ALA A 130 -18.49 5.10 2.91
C ALA A 130 -18.25 6.61 2.69
N GLN A 131 -17.26 7.20 3.37
CA GLN A 131 -16.88 8.59 3.16
C GLN A 131 -16.45 8.84 1.70
N TRP A 132 -15.63 7.95 1.12
CA TRP A 132 -15.21 8.10 -0.28
C TRP A 132 -16.39 8.13 -1.26
N ARG A 133 -17.35 7.20 -1.12
CA ARG A 133 -18.58 7.19 -1.95
C ARG A 133 -19.38 8.49 -1.82
N SER A 134 -19.43 9.07 -0.63
CA SER A 134 -20.12 10.35 -0.42
C SER A 134 -19.41 11.53 -1.10
N VAL A 135 -18.07 11.55 -1.08
CA VAL A 135 -17.24 12.55 -1.77
C VAL A 135 -17.44 12.46 -3.28
N GLU A 136 -17.40 11.25 -3.85
CA GLU A 136 -17.65 11.06 -5.29
C GLU A 136 -19.04 11.53 -5.70
N ALA A 137 -20.07 11.22 -4.92
CA ALA A 137 -21.44 11.67 -5.20
C ALA A 137 -21.54 13.20 -5.19
N ALA A 138 -20.90 13.86 -4.23
CA ALA A 138 -20.85 15.32 -4.15
C ALA A 138 -20.10 15.96 -5.34
N LEU A 139 -19.00 15.35 -5.79
CA LEU A 139 -18.26 15.83 -6.97
C LEU A 139 -19.07 15.71 -8.25
N ARG A 140 -19.78 14.58 -8.45
CA ARG A 140 -20.66 14.39 -9.61
C ARG A 140 -21.80 15.41 -9.64
N ALA A 141 -22.42 15.69 -8.49
CA ALA A 141 -23.50 16.68 -8.38
C ALA A 141 -23.05 18.13 -8.64
N ARG A 142 -21.75 18.44 -8.53
CA ARG A 142 -21.19 19.75 -8.87
C ARG A 142 -20.76 19.89 -10.33
N ALA A 143 -20.59 18.76 -11.03
CA ALA A 143 -20.23 18.71 -12.44
C ALA A 143 -21.45 18.70 -13.38
N SER A 144 -22.66 18.57 -12.81
CA SER A 144 -23.97 18.70 -13.48
C SER A 144 -24.57 20.08 -13.26
#